data_AF-A0A0G1P6C4-F1
#
_entry.id   AF-A0A0G1P6C4-F1
#
_cell.length_a   1.000
_cell.length_b   1.000
_cell.length_c   1.000
_cell.angle_alpha   90.00
_cell.angle_beta   90.00
_cell.angle_gamma   90.00
#
_symmetry.space_group_name_H-M   'P 1'
#
loop_
_entity.id
_entity.type
_entity.pdbx_description
1 polymer ?
#
loop_
_entity_poly.entity_id
_entity_poly.type
_entity_poly.pdbx_seq_one_letter_code
_entity_poly.pdbx_strand_id
1 'polypeptide(L)'
;MNNRTHAEFFLRVVGGDRVTIMQSPLAYSVGAILLLDFLYRLYQRDFPRHYRFLLTWLLIPTLLSTIISLLFTPVFYYRYLIFSAIPILILTVQALKRLPQIIFLLIVIVLLGAQVYVDYRIFSQYPRSMREEVAELYQTKVKNDQNVYTVLPSFAEVAYYLPHTSPIKVLPLGLIQFSGKSLLDAYVRLGKAEIVDGVTPYYLLEPGPKTSLIDTTKVK
;
A
#
# COMPACT_ATOMS: atom_id res chain seq x y z
N MET A 1 -7.90 6.84 -16.08
CA MET A 1 -8.46 6.02 -14.98
C MET A 1 -7.29 5.54 -14.15
N ASN A 2 -7.22 5.90 -12.87
CA ASN A 2 -6.06 5.58 -12.03
C ASN A 2 -6.10 4.07 -11.74
N ASN A 3 -5.19 3.30 -12.34
CA ASN A 3 -5.13 1.82 -12.22
C ASN A 3 -4.75 1.31 -10.82
N ARG A 4 -4.78 2.18 -9.80
CA ARG A 4 -4.59 1.87 -8.38
C ARG A 4 -5.83 1.19 -7.84
N THR A 5 -6.02 -0.05 -8.27
CA THR A 5 -7.26 -0.82 -8.14
C THR A 5 -7.31 -1.57 -6.81
N HIS A 6 -8.51 -2.00 -6.39
CA HIS A 6 -8.72 -2.91 -5.25
C HIS A 6 -7.86 -4.20 -5.32
N ALA A 7 -7.49 -4.62 -6.53
CA ALA A 7 -6.54 -5.71 -6.76
C ALA A 7 -5.14 -5.37 -6.18
N GLU A 8 -4.69 -4.12 -6.34
CA GLU A 8 -3.43 -3.63 -5.78
C GLU A 8 -3.45 -3.64 -4.25
N PHE A 9 -4.60 -3.36 -3.62
CA PHE A 9 -4.74 -3.53 -2.17
C PHE A 9 -4.52 -4.99 -1.75
N PHE A 10 -5.21 -5.93 -2.40
CA PHE A 10 -5.10 -7.34 -2.05
C PHE A 10 -3.67 -7.87 -2.27
N LEU A 11 -3.02 -7.42 -3.34
CA LEU A 11 -1.59 -7.65 -3.58
C LEU A 11 -0.73 -7.10 -2.44
N ARG A 12 -0.98 -5.86 -2.00
CA ARG A 12 -0.17 -5.19 -0.97
C ARG A 12 -0.37 -5.77 0.43
N VAL A 13 -1.58 -6.21 0.77
CA VAL A 13 -1.84 -6.87 2.05
C VAL A 13 -1.25 -8.27 2.10
N VAL A 14 -1.28 -9.01 1.00
CA VAL A 14 -0.78 -10.38 0.98
C VAL A 14 0.73 -10.42 0.73
N GLY A 15 1.30 -9.50 -0.05
CA GLY A 15 2.72 -9.56 -0.42
C GLY A 15 3.44 -8.22 -0.51
N GLY A 16 3.02 -7.21 0.27
CA GLY A 16 3.81 -6.00 0.54
C GLY A 16 3.75 -4.87 -0.49
N ASP A 17 4.37 -3.72 -0.18
CA ASP A 17 4.14 -2.47 -0.93
C ASP A 17 4.90 -2.40 -2.28
N ARG A 18 5.92 -3.24 -2.48
CA ARG A 18 6.72 -3.30 -3.71
C ARG A 18 6.32 -4.48 -4.59
N VAL A 19 6.06 -4.20 -5.87
CA VAL A 19 5.64 -5.21 -6.86
C VAL A 19 6.76 -6.24 -7.07
N THR A 20 6.52 -7.48 -6.64
CA THR A 20 7.41 -8.62 -6.92
C THR A 20 6.71 -9.67 -7.79
N ILE A 21 7.49 -10.48 -8.53
CA ILE A 21 6.96 -11.51 -9.44
C ILE A 21 6.07 -12.52 -8.68
N MET A 22 6.41 -12.85 -7.43
CA MET A 22 5.71 -13.85 -6.62
C MET A 22 4.56 -13.28 -5.79
N GLN A 23 4.45 -11.95 -5.68
CA GLN A 23 3.36 -11.31 -4.94
C GLN A 23 1.99 -11.56 -5.56
N SER A 24 1.85 -11.46 -6.89
CA SER A 24 0.58 -11.73 -7.56
C SER A 24 0.14 -13.19 -7.45
N PRO A 25 1.00 -14.18 -7.75
CA PRO A 25 0.68 -15.58 -7.49
C PRO A 25 0.29 -15.88 -6.05
N LEU A 26 1.01 -15.33 -5.07
CA LEU A 26 0.72 -15.50 -3.64
C LEU A 26 -0.68 -14.94 -3.30
N ALA A 27 -0.94 -13.69 -3.68
CA ALA A 27 -2.25 -13.06 -3.44
C ALA A 27 -3.36 -13.87 -4.11
N TYR A 28 -3.27 -14.19 -5.39
CA TYR A 28 -4.29 -14.97 -6.08
C TYR A 28 -4.52 -16.35 -5.48
N SER A 29 -3.47 -16.99 -4.95
CA SER A 29 -3.60 -18.27 -4.24
C SER A 29 -4.43 -18.12 -2.96
N VAL A 30 -4.14 -17.10 -2.14
CA VAL A 30 -4.94 -16.78 -0.95
C VAL A 30 -6.38 -16.44 -1.33
N GLY A 31 -6.57 -15.64 -2.38
CA GLY A 31 -7.89 -15.26 -2.90
C GLY A 31 -8.69 -16.46 -3.40
N ALA A 32 -8.05 -17.39 -4.11
CA ALA A 32 -8.67 -18.62 -4.57
C ALA A 32 -9.08 -19.53 -3.41
N ILE A 33 -8.23 -19.69 -2.38
CA ILE A 33 -8.57 -20.46 -1.17
C ILE A 33 -9.83 -19.88 -0.50
N LEU A 34 -9.87 -18.56 -0.32
CA LEU A 34 -11.02 -17.89 0.29
C LEU A 34 -12.29 -18.03 -0.55
N LEU A 35 -12.18 -17.87 -1.87
CA LEU A 35 -13.31 -18.00 -2.79
C LEU A 35 -13.85 -19.43 -2.81
N LEU A 36 -12.98 -20.44 -2.84
CA LEU A 36 -13.37 -21.84 -2.78
C LEU A 36 -14.03 -22.19 -1.43
N ASP A 37 -13.51 -21.71 -0.30
CA ASP A 37 -14.15 -21.92 1.01
C ASP A 37 -15.53 -21.25 1.09
N PHE A 38 -15.66 -20.04 0.55
CA PHE A 38 -16.93 -19.32 0.49
C PHE A 38 -17.96 -20.08 -0.36
N LEU A 39 -17.59 -20.52 -1.57
CA LEU A 39 -18.48 -21.29 -2.44
C LEU A 39 -18.88 -22.63 -1.82
N TYR A 40 -17.93 -23.32 -1.17
CA TYR A 40 -18.20 -24.57 -0.46
C TYR A 40 -19.21 -24.38 0.67
N ARG A 41 -19.07 -23.33 1.49
CA ARG A 41 -20.03 -23.01 2.55
C ARG A 41 -21.38 -22.56 2.01
N LEU A 42 -21.39 -21.84 0.89
CA LEU A 42 -22.61 -21.47 0.21
C LEU A 42 -23.37 -22.72 -0.27
N TYR A 43 -22.67 -23.70 -0.83
CA TYR A 43 -23.23 -24.98 -1.24
C TYR A 43 -23.77 -25.79 -0.05
N GLN A 44 -23.03 -25.86 1.06
CA GLN A 44 -23.46 -26.56 2.27
C GLN A 44 -24.50 -25.80 3.09
N ARG A 45 -24.77 -24.53 2.76
CA ARG A 45 -25.63 -23.61 3.52
C ARG A 45 -25.23 -23.50 4.99
N ASP A 46 -23.96 -23.72 5.31
CA ASP A 46 -23.43 -23.64 6.67
C ASP A 46 -22.58 -22.38 6.86
N PHE A 47 -23.18 -21.41 7.56
CA PHE A 47 -22.55 -20.15 7.93
C PHE A 47 -22.56 -20.00 9.46
N PRO A 48 -21.57 -20.59 10.15
CA PRO A 48 -21.51 -20.48 11.59
C PRO A 48 -21.26 -19.02 11.99
N ARG A 49 -21.66 -18.66 13.22
CA ARG A 49 -21.70 -17.24 13.67
C ARG A 49 -20.34 -16.54 13.55
N HIS A 50 -19.26 -17.23 13.92
CA HIS A 50 -17.89 -16.69 13.80
C HIS A 50 -17.49 -16.42 12.35
N TYR A 51 -17.87 -17.30 11.42
CA TYR A 51 -17.58 -17.12 9.99
C TYR A 51 -18.34 -15.92 9.42
N ARG A 52 -19.61 -15.74 9.79
CA ARG A 52 -20.39 -14.54 9.42
C ARG A 52 -19.75 -13.26 9.94
N PHE A 53 -19.32 -13.26 11.20
CA PHE A 53 -18.62 -12.12 11.79
C PHE A 53 -17.35 -11.76 11.02
N LEU A 54 -16.51 -12.75 10.70
CA LEU A 54 -15.30 -12.54 9.90
C LEU A 54 -15.60 -12.03 8.50
N LEU A 55 -16.64 -12.55 7.84
CA LEU A 55 -17.09 -12.05 6.55
C LEU A 55 -17.56 -10.59 6.63
N THR A 56 -18.36 -10.23 7.63
CA THR A 56 -18.79 -8.83 7.79
C THR A 56 -17.63 -7.91 8.12
N TRP A 57 -16.66 -8.37 8.91
CA TRP A 57 -15.44 -7.60 9.21
C TRP A 57 -14.53 -7.46 7.99
N LEU A 58 -14.50 -8.45 7.10
CA LEU A 58 -13.82 -8.31 5.82
C LEU A 58 -14.55 -7.33 4.91
N LEU A 59 -15.86 -7.53 4.73
CA LEU A 59 -16.67 -6.83 3.73
C LEU A 59 -16.96 -5.38 4.10
N ILE A 60 -17.31 -5.07 5.34
CA ILE A 60 -17.73 -3.71 5.74
C ILE A 60 -16.61 -2.68 5.50
N PRO A 61 -15.37 -2.86 5.98
CA PRO A 61 -14.28 -1.91 5.71
C PRO A 61 -13.97 -1.80 4.22
N THR A 62 -14.00 -2.93 3.48
CA THR A 62 -13.76 -2.92 2.04
C THR A 62 -14.83 -2.17 1.26
N LEU A 63 -16.10 -2.44 1.53
CA LEU A 63 -17.22 -1.82 0.83
C LEU A 63 -17.37 -0.36 1.24
N LEU A 64 -17.24 -0.04 2.52
CA LEU A 64 -17.33 1.33 3.01
C LEU A 64 -16.24 2.21 2.38
N SER A 65 -14.99 1.75 2.38
CA SER A 65 -13.89 2.48 1.74
C SER A 65 -14.10 2.62 0.23
N THR A 66 -14.61 1.58 -0.43
CA THR A 66 -14.90 1.60 -1.87
C THR A 66 -16.02 2.59 -2.21
N ILE A 67 -17.12 2.54 -1.47
CA ILE A 67 -18.28 3.42 -1.65
C ILE A 67 -17.89 4.88 -1.42
N ILE A 68 -17.16 5.16 -0.33
CA ILE A 68 -16.67 6.52 -0.04
C ILE A 68 -15.74 7.01 -1.16
N SER A 69 -14.84 6.14 -1.64
CA SER A 69 -13.92 6.46 -2.72
C SER A 69 -14.62 6.70 -4.06
N LEU A 70 -15.76 6.07 -4.31
CA LEU A 70 -16.54 6.26 -5.54
C LEU A 70 -17.43 7.52 -5.48
N LEU A 71 -18.00 7.82 -4.31
CA LEU A 71 -19.00 8.89 -4.16
C LEU A 71 -18.40 10.26 -3.85
N PHE A 72 -17.36 10.35 -3.03
CA PHE A 72 -16.90 11.64 -2.48
C PHE A 72 -15.62 12.12 -3.13
N THR A 73 -14.56 11.30 -3.13
CA THR A 73 -13.27 11.63 -3.74
C THR A 73 -12.50 10.35 -4.08
N PRO A 74 -11.75 10.28 -5.20
CA PRO A 74 -10.92 9.13 -5.55
C PRO A 74 -9.65 9.08 -4.68
N VAL A 75 -9.85 8.94 -3.37
CA VAL A 75 -8.80 8.84 -2.35
C VAL A 75 -8.78 7.41 -1.85
N PHE A 76 -8.45 6.49 -2.76
CA PHE A 76 -8.26 5.09 -2.38
C PHE A 76 -6.86 4.89 -1.81
N TYR A 77 -6.74 5.01 -0.47
CA TYR A 77 -5.53 4.59 0.23
C TYR A 77 -5.68 3.14 0.71
N TYR A 78 -4.86 2.26 0.15
CA TYR A 78 -4.74 0.85 0.54
C TYR A 78 -4.56 0.63 2.05
N ARG A 79 -3.99 1.62 2.77
CA ARG A 79 -3.83 1.60 4.24
C ARG A 79 -5.17 1.50 5.00
N TYR A 80 -6.26 2.04 4.47
CA TYR A 80 -7.58 1.94 5.12
C TYR A 80 -8.11 0.52 5.22
N LEU A 81 -7.59 -0.37 4.39
CA LEU A 81 -8.01 -1.76 4.32
C LEU A 81 -7.05 -2.71 5.05
N ILE A 82 -6.02 -2.19 5.75
CA ILE A 82 -5.14 -3.00 6.61
C ILE A 82 -5.95 -3.78 7.66
N PHE A 83 -7.05 -3.20 8.16
CA PHE A 83 -7.94 -3.87 9.10
C PHE A 83 -8.60 -5.14 8.54
N SER A 84 -8.69 -5.27 7.21
CA SER A 84 -9.20 -6.46 6.53
C SER A 84 -8.16 -7.59 6.44
N ALA A 85 -6.88 -7.33 6.73
CA ALA A 85 -5.83 -8.37 6.70
C ALA A 85 -6.06 -9.47 7.75
N ILE A 86 -6.55 -9.10 8.93
CA ILE A 86 -6.83 -10.03 10.04
C ILE A 86 -7.90 -11.06 9.65
N PRO A 87 -9.11 -10.67 9.20
CA PRO A 87 -10.11 -11.64 8.79
C PRO A 87 -9.66 -12.46 7.57
N ILE A 88 -8.90 -11.89 6.62
CA ILE A 88 -8.31 -12.64 5.49
C ILE A 88 -7.45 -13.81 6.01
N LEU A 89 -6.55 -13.55 6.96
CA LEU A 89 -5.65 -14.56 7.50
C LEU A 89 -6.42 -15.66 8.24
N ILE A 90 -7.35 -15.29 9.13
CA ILE A 90 -8.13 -16.25 9.92
C ILE A 90 -8.99 -17.13 9.01
N LEU A 91 -9.69 -16.53 8.03
CA LEU A 91 -10.51 -17.27 7.07
C LEU A 91 -9.66 -18.21 6.21
N THR A 92 -8.47 -17.78 5.79
CA THR A 92 -7.54 -18.61 5.00
C THR A 92 -7.09 -19.83 5.80
N VAL A 93 -6.67 -19.64 7.05
CA VAL A 93 -6.27 -20.76 7.93
C VAL A 93 -7.45 -21.71 8.18
N GLN A 94 -8.64 -21.16 8.39
CA GLN A 94 -9.84 -21.97 8.61
C GLN A 94 -10.20 -22.80 7.37
N ALA A 95 -10.07 -22.24 6.18
CA ALA A 95 -10.26 -22.94 4.91
C ALA A 95 -9.23 -24.07 4.76
N LEU A 96 -7.95 -23.79 5.01
CA LEU A 96 -6.87 -24.76 4.89
C LEU A 96 -7.02 -25.93 5.86
N LYS A 97 -7.48 -25.70 7.10
CA LYS A 97 -7.68 -26.76 8.11
C LYS A 97 -8.70 -27.84 7.71
N ARG A 98 -9.51 -27.61 6.68
CA ARG A 98 -10.48 -28.59 6.16
C ARG A 98 -9.86 -29.60 5.20
N LEU A 99 -8.66 -29.31 4.70
CA LEU A 99 -7.93 -30.18 3.79
C LEU A 99 -7.31 -31.36 4.55
N PRO A 100 -7.10 -32.51 3.88
CA PRO A 100 -6.41 -33.63 4.50
C PRO A 100 -4.98 -33.21 4.89
N GLN A 101 -4.47 -33.76 5.99
CA GLN A 101 -3.27 -33.29 6.69
C GLN A 101 -2.04 -33.11 5.79
N ILE A 102 -1.84 -34.02 4.82
CA ILE A 102 -0.71 -33.95 3.87
C ILE A 102 -0.86 -32.75 2.93
N ILE A 103 -2.07 -32.53 2.38
CA ILE A 103 -2.34 -31.40 1.48
C ILE A 103 -2.28 -30.08 2.24
N PHE A 104 -2.84 -30.04 3.45
CA PHE A 104 -2.73 -28.89 4.35
C PHE A 104 -1.26 -28.50 4.56
N LEU A 105 -0.42 -29.46 4.94
CA LEU A 105 1.00 -29.22 5.23
C LEU A 105 1.75 -28.75 3.97
N LEU A 106 1.50 -29.37 2.82
CA LEU A 106 2.11 -28.98 1.55
C LEU A 106 1.75 -27.53 1.18
N ILE A 107 0.47 -27.17 1.22
CA ILE A 107 0.02 -25.81 0.86
C ILE A 107 0.56 -24.78 1.83
N VAL A 108 0.56 -25.07 3.14
CA VAL A 108 1.09 -24.16 4.15
C VAL A 108 2.59 -23.92 3.93
N ILE A 109 3.37 -24.97 3.65
CA ILE A 109 4.81 -24.83 3.35
C ILE A 109 5.02 -23.96 2.11
N VAL A 110 4.24 -24.19 1.04
CA VAL A 110 4.34 -23.41 -0.20
C VAL A 110 3.99 -21.95 0.05
N LEU A 111 2.90 -21.66 0.77
CA LEU A 111 2.48 -20.29 1.08
C LEU A 111 3.50 -19.57 1.97
N LEU A 112 4.02 -20.23 3.01
CA LEU A 112 5.05 -19.66 3.88
C LEU A 112 6.36 -19.43 3.12
N GLY A 113 6.79 -20.38 2.29
CA GLY A 113 7.98 -20.21 1.46
C GLY A 113 7.84 -19.06 0.48
N ALA A 114 6.67 -18.93 -0.16
CA ALA A 114 6.37 -17.81 -1.05
C ALA A 114 6.33 -16.47 -0.30
N GLN A 115 5.76 -16.43 0.90
CA GLN A 115 5.75 -15.24 1.77
C GLN A 115 7.18 -14.80 2.10
N VAL A 116 8.00 -15.72 2.63
CA VAL A 116 9.39 -15.42 2.99
C VAL A 116 10.19 -14.95 1.78
N TYR A 117 9.97 -15.57 0.60
CA TYR A 117 10.62 -15.15 -0.63
C TYR A 117 10.21 -13.71 -1.04
N VAL A 118 8.91 -13.40 -0.99
CA VAL A 118 8.41 -12.06 -1.28
C VAL A 118 9.00 -11.04 -0.31
N ASP A 119 8.95 -11.30 0.99
CA ASP A 119 9.50 -10.43 2.03
C ASP A 119 11.00 -10.21 1.82
N TYR A 120 11.77 -11.27 1.60
CA TYR A 120 13.20 -11.18 1.29
C TYR A 120 13.47 -10.28 0.07
N ARG A 121 12.70 -10.47 -1.02
CA ARG A 121 12.86 -9.65 -2.22
C ARG A 121 12.54 -8.18 -1.96
N ILE A 122 11.48 -7.88 -1.21
CA ILE A 122 11.09 -6.51 -0.86
C ILE A 122 12.18 -5.84 -0.01
N PHE A 123 12.67 -6.50 1.04
CA PHE A 123 13.71 -5.93 1.90
C PHE A 123 15.09 -5.85 1.23
N SER A 124 15.35 -6.70 0.24
CA SER A 124 16.62 -6.67 -0.52
C SER A 124 16.67 -5.53 -1.56
N GLN A 125 15.52 -5.04 -2.02
CA GLN A 125 15.42 -4.01 -3.05
C GLN A 125 15.76 -2.62 -2.49
N TYR A 126 16.59 -1.89 -3.23
CA TYR A 126 16.78 -0.45 -3.01
C TYR A 126 15.65 0.34 -3.67
N PRO A 127 15.19 1.45 -3.08
CA PRO A 127 15.49 1.94 -1.73
C PRO A 127 14.75 1.17 -0.63
N ARG A 128 15.47 0.87 0.47
CA ARG A 128 15.02 0.01 1.58
C ARG A 128 14.26 0.78 2.66
N SER A 129 14.50 2.08 2.76
CA SER A 129 13.91 2.95 3.77
C SER A 129 13.40 4.25 3.17
N MET A 130 12.48 4.90 3.88
CA MET A 130 11.99 6.22 3.47
C MET A 130 13.11 7.26 3.39
N ARG A 131 14.14 7.13 4.24
CA ARG A 131 15.34 7.97 4.18
C ARG A 131 16.07 7.82 2.84
N GLU A 132 16.24 6.58 2.38
CA GLU A 132 16.89 6.28 1.09
C GLU A 132 16.03 6.75 -0.10
N GLU A 133 14.70 6.57 -0.04
CA GLU A 133 13.78 7.10 -1.06
C GLU A 133 13.85 8.62 -1.17
N VAL A 134 13.82 9.32 -0.04
CA VAL A 134 13.89 10.78 -0.01
C VAL A 134 15.25 11.27 -0.47
N ALA A 135 16.34 10.59 -0.09
CA ALA A 135 17.69 10.93 -0.53
C ALA A 135 17.87 10.73 -2.04
N GLU A 136 17.36 9.64 -2.61
CA GLU A 136 17.41 9.37 -4.05
C GLU A 136 16.55 10.36 -4.85
N LEU A 137 15.34 10.67 -4.36
CA LEU A 137 14.48 11.71 -4.93
C LEU A 137 15.20 13.06 -4.97
N TYR A 138 15.90 13.41 -3.89
CA TYR A 138 16.67 14.65 -3.82
C TYR A 138 17.84 14.63 -4.81
N GLN A 139 18.66 13.56 -4.83
CA GLN A 139 19.79 13.46 -5.76
C GLN A 139 19.36 13.50 -7.23
N THR A 140 18.25 12.83 -7.56
CA THR A 140 17.71 12.82 -8.93
C THR A 140 17.13 14.18 -9.32
N LYS A 141 16.50 14.91 -8.39
CA LYS A 141 15.87 16.21 -8.65
C LYS A 141 16.83 17.39 -8.60
N VAL A 142 17.84 17.38 -7.72
CA VAL A 142 18.94 18.37 -7.72
C VAL A 142 19.68 18.35 -9.06
N LYS A 143 19.83 17.16 -9.66
CA LYS A 143 20.43 17.01 -10.99
C LYS A 143 19.59 17.61 -12.12
N ASN A 144 18.27 17.77 -11.92
CA ASN A 144 17.30 18.18 -12.93
C ASN A 144 16.62 19.53 -12.64
N ASP A 145 17.01 20.24 -11.58
CA ASP A 145 16.44 21.54 -11.16
C ASP A 145 14.89 21.53 -11.01
N GLN A 146 14.34 20.46 -10.41
CA GLN A 146 12.89 20.29 -10.26
C GLN A 146 12.41 20.34 -8.81
N ASN A 147 11.30 21.04 -8.58
CA ASN A 147 10.67 21.18 -7.26
C ASN A 147 10.15 19.84 -6.70
N VAL A 148 10.19 19.68 -5.37
CA VAL A 148 9.58 18.55 -4.64
C VAL A 148 8.17 18.93 -4.21
N TYR A 149 7.17 18.18 -4.70
CA TYR A 149 5.77 18.32 -4.32
C TYR A 149 5.38 17.22 -3.32
N THR A 150 4.72 17.59 -2.23
CA THR A 150 4.17 16.63 -1.24
C THR A 150 2.77 17.04 -0.79
N VAL A 151 2.03 16.09 -0.21
CA VAL A 151 0.67 16.28 0.32
C VAL A 151 0.66 16.09 1.83
N LEU A 152 -0.31 16.68 2.53
CA LEU A 152 -0.28 16.84 4.01
C LEU A 152 -0.27 15.58 4.89
N PRO A 153 -0.73 14.38 4.48
CA PRO A 153 -0.47 13.18 5.28
C PRO A 153 1.00 12.76 5.28
N SER A 154 1.73 13.05 4.19
CA SER A 154 3.14 12.69 3.98
C SER A 154 4.11 13.84 4.22
N PHE A 155 3.61 15.07 4.40
CA PHE A 155 4.44 16.27 4.56
C PHE A 155 5.42 16.16 5.72
N ALA A 156 4.93 15.76 6.90
CA ALA A 156 5.77 15.67 8.10
C ALA A 156 6.86 14.60 7.97
N GLU A 157 6.52 13.45 7.40
CA GLU A 157 7.46 12.34 7.18
C GLU A 157 8.54 12.72 6.17
N VAL A 158 8.14 13.36 5.06
CA VAL A 158 9.07 13.79 4.00
C VAL A 158 9.95 14.94 4.47
N ALA A 159 9.40 15.92 5.20
CA ALA A 159 10.15 17.06 5.73
C ALA A 159 11.23 16.65 6.74
N TYR A 160 11.01 15.59 7.51
CA TYR A 160 12.00 15.07 8.46
C TYR A 160 13.29 14.58 7.78
N TYR A 161 13.18 13.96 6.60
CA TYR A 161 14.31 13.37 5.90
C TYR A 161 14.96 14.30 4.86
N LEU A 162 14.39 15.48 4.63
CA LEU A 162 14.92 16.44 3.67
C LEU A 162 16.01 17.33 4.28
N PRO A 163 17.11 17.58 3.54
CA PRO A 163 18.09 18.58 3.95
C PRO A 163 17.44 19.97 4.02
N HIS A 164 17.80 20.77 5.02
CA HIS A 164 17.20 22.09 5.31
C HIS A 164 17.52 23.20 4.28
N THR A 165 18.02 22.84 3.10
CA THR A 165 18.64 23.75 2.13
C THR A 165 17.68 24.23 1.03
N SER A 166 16.46 23.69 0.92
CA SER A 166 15.50 24.10 -0.12
C SER A 166 14.04 24.01 0.36
N PRO A 167 13.17 25.00 0.02
CA PRO A 167 11.78 24.99 0.45
C PRO A 167 10.96 23.90 -0.27
N ILE A 168 10.10 23.21 0.48
CA ILE A 168 9.22 22.15 -0.03
C ILE A 168 7.92 22.77 -0.56
N LYS A 169 7.48 22.39 -1.75
CA LYS A 169 6.17 22.84 -2.27
C LYS A 169 5.08 21.86 -1.83
N VAL A 170 4.07 22.35 -1.12
CA VAL A 170 2.97 21.54 -0.58
C VAL A 170 1.70 21.83 -1.36
N LEU A 171 1.06 20.77 -1.84
CA LEU A 171 -0.20 20.88 -2.59
C LEU A 171 -1.40 20.91 -1.64
N PRO A 172 -2.37 21.80 -1.86
CA PRO A 172 -3.52 21.99 -0.96
C PRO A 172 -4.54 20.84 -0.98
N LEU A 173 -4.42 19.90 -1.92
CA LEU A 173 -5.39 18.82 -2.16
C LEU A 173 -5.52 17.80 -1.01
N GLY A 174 -4.62 17.84 -0.03
CA GLY A 174 -4.72 17.06 1.21
C GLY A 174 -4.79 17.90 2.48
N LEU A 175 -5.13 19.20 2.38
CA LEU A 175 -5.56 20.03 3.52
C LEU A 175 -6.93 19.54 4.02
N ILE A 176 -6.96 18.32 4.55
CA ILE A 176 -8.00 17.92 5.48
C ILE A 176 -7.81 18.84 6.71
N GLN A 177 -8.89 19.38 7.28
CA GLN A 177 -8.91 20.26 8.47
C GLN A 177 -8.34 19.62 9.76
N PHE A 178 -7.51 18.59 9.68
CA PHE A 178 -6.96 17.84 10.82
C PHE A 178 -5.47 18.13 11.05
N SER A 179 -5.16 18.43 12.33
CA SER A 179 -3.89 18.37 13.10
C SER A 179 -2.54 18.77 12.46
N GLY A 180 -2.25 18.43 11.21
CA GLY A 180 -0.98 18.74 10.53
C GLY A 180 -0.86 20.18 10.01
N LYS A 181 -1.96 20.95 9.98
CA LYS A 181 -1.97 22.33 9.49
C LYS A 181 -1.09 23.25 10.35
N SER A 182 -1.10 23.12 11.68
CA SER A 182 -0.26 24.00 12.52
C SER A 182 1.24 23.74 12.33
N LEU A 183 1.61 22.49 12.05
CA LEU A 183 2.99 22.11 11.74
C LEU A 183 3.38 22.60 10.35
N LEU A 184 2.50 22.49 9.35
CA LEU A 184 2.73 23.09 8.04
C LEU A 184 2.87 24.61 8.12
N ASP A 185 1.95 25.28 8.82
CA ASP A 185 1.96 26.74 9.01
C ASP A 185 3.26 27.19 9.70
N ALA A 186 3.77 26.43 10.67
CA ALA A 186 5.07 26.69 11.29
C ALA A 186 6.24 26.55 10.29
N TYR A 187 6.23 25.54 9.43
CA TYR A 187 7.26 25.34 8.40
C TYR A 187 7.20 26.40 7.29
N VAL A 188 6.00 26.85 6.92
CA VAL A 188 5.79 27.97 6.00
C VAL A 188 6.36 29.26 6.62
N ARG A 189 6.07 29.52 7.89
CA ARG A 189 6.61 30.68 8.61
C ARG A 189 8.12 30.69 8.71
N LEU A 190 8.75 29.52 8.80
CA LEU A 190 10.21 29.34 8.83
C LEU A 190 10.86 29.36 7.43
N GLY A 191 10.09 29.60 6.36
CA GLY A 191 10.59 29.60 4.98
C GLY A 191 11.00 28.22 4.46
N LYS A 192 10.60 27.15 5.15
CA LYS A 192 10.95 25.75 4.80
C LYS A 192 9.92 25.08 3.90
N ALA A 193 8.73 25.66 3.75
CA ALA A 193 7.67 25.16 2.89
C ALA A 193 6.92 26.31 2.21
N GLU A 194 6.41 26.06 1.01
CA GLU A 194 5.58 26.97 0.23
C GLU A 194 4.29 26.23 -0.17
N ILE A 195 3.12 26.83 0.10
CA ILE A 195 1.84 26.28 -0.34
C ILE A 195 1.60 26.80 -1.76
N VAL A 196 1.49 25.88 -2.71
CA VAL A 196 1.32 26.24 -4.13
C VAL A 196 -0.08 25.87 -4.59
N ASP A 197 -0.88 26.89 -4.88
CA ASP A 197 -2.21 26.76 -5.46
C ASP A 197 -2.13 26.63 -7.00
N GLY A 198 -3.05 25.86 -7.60
CA GLY A 198 -3.18 25.78 -9.06
C GLY A 198 -2.43 24.66 -9.78
N VAL A 199 -1.83 23.71 -9.06
CA VAL A 199 -1.23 22.51 -9.67
C VAL A 199 -2.32 21.47 -9.95
N THR A 200 -2.20 20.76 -11.09
CA THR A 200 -3.07 19.64 -11.44
C THR A 200 -3.23 18.68 -10.25
N PRO A 201 -4.46 18.22 -9.97
CA PRO A 201 -4.72 17.28 -8.89
C PRO A 201 -3.69 16.15 -8.83
N TYR A 202 -3.29 15.70 -7.63
CA TYR A 202 -2.19 14.73 -7.48
C TYR A 202 -2.41 13.42 -8.26
N TYR A 203 -3.67 13.07 -8.54
CA TYR A 203 -4.08 11.91 -9.33
C TYR A 203 -4.04 12.13 -10.86
N LEU A 204 -3.78 13.37 -11.30
CA LEU A 204 -3.51 13.77 -12.69
C LEU A 204 -2.03 14.10 -12.92
N LEU A 205 -1.21 14.13 -11.86
CA LEU A 205 0.23 14.25 -11.99
C LEU A 205 0.79 12.95 -12.57
N GLU A 206 1.57 13.07 -13.64
CA GLU A 206 2.30 11.92 -14.17
C GLU A 206 3.32 11.45 -13.12
N PRO A 207 3.50 10.12 -12.95
CA PRO A 207 4.53 9.61 -12.08
C PRO A 207 5.87 10.21 -12.51
N GLY A 208 6.63 10.75 -11.54
CA GLY A 208 7.98 11.24 -11.77
C GLY A 208 8.88 10.15 -12.39
N PRO A 209 10.08 10.51 -12.88
CA PRO A 209 10.96 9.58 -13.57
C PRO A 209 11.11 8.29 -12.78
N LYS A 210 10.76 7.16 -13.41
CA LYS A 210 10.85 5.85 -12.79
C LYS A 210 12.31 5.58 -12.46
N THR A 211 12.61 5.37 -11.18
CA THR A 211 13.91 4.86 -10.76
C THR A 211 14.13 3.49 -11.41
N SER A 212 15.06 3.42 -12.34
CA SER A 212 15.49 2.17 -12.94
C SER A 212 16.20 1.36 -11.87
N LEU A 213 15.74 0.13 -11.63
CA LEU A 213 16.43 -0.84 -10.76
C LEU A 213 17.91 -0.90 -11.18
N ILE A 214 18.81 -0.45 -10.31
CA ILE A 214 20.23 -0.69 -10.51
C ILE A 214 20.45 -2.19 -10.32
N ASP A 215 20.76 -2.88 -11.42
CA ASP A 215 21.10 -4.29 -11.42
C ASP A 215 22.44 -4.48 -10.70
N THR A 216 22.37 -4.91 -9.44
CA THR A 216 23.54 -5.09 -8.57
C THR A 216 24.47 -6.22 -9.04
N THR A 217 24.12 -6.95 -10.10
CA THR A 217 25.00 -7.94 -10.72
C THR A 217 26.08 -7.34 -11.64
N LYS A 218 26.03 -6.03 -11.93
CA LYS A 218 26.96 -5.33 -12.83
C LYS A 218 27.94 -4.36 -12.16
N VAL A 219 28.11 -4.42 -10.84
CA VAL A 219 29.21 -3.72 -10.17
C VAL A 219 30.28 -4.74 -9.82
N LYS A 220 31.24 -4.91 -10.73
CA LYS A 220 32.53 -5.58 -10.50
C LYS A 220 33.64 -4.57 -10.78
#